data_AF-A0A351CKC0-F1
#
_entry.id   AF-A0A351CKC0-F1
#
_cell.length_a   1.000
_cell.length_b   1.000
_cell.length_c   1.000
_cell.angle_alpha   90.00
_cell.angle_beta   90.00
_cell.angle_gamma   90.00
#
_symmetry.space_group_name_H-M   'P 1'
#
loop_
_entity.id
_entity.type
_entity.pdbx_description
1 polymer ?
#
loop_
_entity_poly.entity_id
_entity_poly.type
_entity_poly.pdbx_seq_one_letter_code
_entity_poly.pdbx_strand_id
1 'polypeptide(L)'
;ISKEVRIPVFVLLIASFVTIIELLMQSFFYDLYLILGIFVPLIVTNCAILGRAEAFASKNSWGKSALDGLMMGLGFSAVLFLLGSVREIIGNGTLFDQSSLLLGSMGESLSVTLFDNYQGTLLAVLPPGAFIGLGLIVALKNLIDLKTIKTTMVDPHNNKAVATTINI
;
A
#
# COMPACT_ATOMS: atom_id res chain seq x y z
N ILE A 1 21.95 -20.98 9.82
CA ILE A 1 22.32 -19.55 9.90
C ILE A 1 21.93 -19.01 11.27
N SER A 2 22.84 -18.36 11.98
CA SER A 2 22.57 -17.71 13.27
C SER A 2 21.47 -16.67 13.09
N LYS A 3 20.50 -16.60 14.01
CA LYS A 3 19.33 -15.70 13.88
C LYS A 3 19.74 -14.23 13.76
N GLU A 4 20.88 -13.86 14.36
CA GLU A 4 21.41 -12.50 14.43
C GLU A 4 21.82 -11.90 13.08
N VAL A 5 22.23 -12.74 12.11
CA VAL A 5 22.73 -12.26 10.80
C VAL A 5 21.65 -12.25 9.72
N ARG A 6 20.46 -12.77 10.03
CA ARG A 6 19.40 -12.97 9.04
C ARG A 6 18.79 -11.65 8.56
N ILE A 7 18.53 -10.73 9.48
CA ILE A 7 17.88 -9.45 9.17
C ILE A 7 18.76 -8.59 8.25
N PRO A 8 20.06 -8.36 8.55
CA PRO A 8 20.93 -7.60 7.66
C PRO A 8 21.08 -8.22 6.26
N VAL A 9 21.13 -9.56 6.16
CA VAL A 9 21.24 -10.24 4.86
C VAL A 9 20.01 -10.00 4.00
N PHE A 10 18.80 -10.03 4.56
CA PHE A 10 17.58 -9.72 3.80
C PHE A 10 17.53 -8.26 3.35
N VAL A 11 17.94 -7.32 4.20
CA VAL A 11 17.99 -5.90 3.84
C VAL A 11 19.01 -5.67 2.72
N LEU A 12 20.19 -6.30 2.77
CA LEU A 12 21.20 -6.22 1.71
C LEU A 12 20.72 -6.82 0.39
N LEU A 13 19.98 -7.93 0.44
CA LEU A 13 19.39 -8.55 -0.74
C LEU A 13 18.35 -7.61 -1.37
N ILE A 14 17.45 -7.03 -0.59
CA ILE A 14 16.46 -6.05 -1.09
C ILE A 14 17.16 -4.81 -1.63
N ALA A 15 18.18 -4.29 -0.92
CA ALA A 15 18.93 -3.12 -1.33
C ALA A 15 19.57 -3.29 -2.71
N SER A 16 20.21 -4.44 -2.98
CA SER A 16 20.85 -4.67 -4.28
C SER A 16 19.84 -4.72 -5.43
N PHE A 17 18.67 -5.35 -5.23
CA PHE A 17 17.60 -5.33 -6.23
C PHE A 17 17.05 -3.93 -6.47
N VAL A 18 16.83 -3.16 -5.41
CA VAL A 18 16.31 -1.78 -5.51
C VAL A 18 17.33 -0.86 -6.20
N THR A 19 18.64 -1.03 -5.95
CA THR A 19 19.70 -0.29 -6.65
C THR A 19 19.72 -0.60 -8.16
N ILE A 20 19.49 -1.85 -8.57
CA ILE A 20 19.37 -2.18 -9.99
C ILE A 20 18.19 -1.43 -10.62
N ILE A 21 17.06 -1.35 -9.92
CA ILE A 21 15.88 -0.59 -10.37
C ILE A 21 16.17 0.91 -10.45
N GLU A 22 16.88 1.47 -9.48
CA GLU A 22 17.30 2.87 -9.46
C GLU A 22 18.14 3.24 -10.69
N LEU A 23 19.15 2.42 -11.01
CA LEU A 23 20.01 2.61 -12.18
C LEU A 23 19.23 2.47 -13.50
N LEU A 24 18.30 1.51 -13.58
CA LEU A 24 17.42 1.37 -14.74
C LEU A 24 16.52 2.60 -14.91
N MET A 25 15.95 3.12 -13.81
CA MET A 25 15.11 4.31 -13.85
C MET A 25 15.89 5.55 -14.28
N GLN A 26 17.13 5.72 -13.81
CA GLN A 26 18.01 6.79 -14.27
C GLN A 26 18.29 6.71 -15.78
N SER A 27 18.33 5.50 -16.37
CA SER A 27 18.59 5.30 -17.79
C SER A 27 17.37 5.47 -18.69
N PHE A 28 16.18 5.04 -18.24
CA PHE A 28 14.97 5.02 -19.07
C PHE A 28 13.96 6.13 -18.74
N PHE A 29 13.90 6.58 -17.48
CA PHE A 29 12.89 7.50 -16.95
C PHE A 29 13.51 8.56 -16.03
N TYR A 30 14.34 9.45 -16.60
CA TYR A 30 15.11 10.43 -15.84
C TYR A 30 14.24 11.42 -15.04
N ASP A 31 13.12 11.88 -15.60
CA ASP A 31 12.20 12.79 -14.91
C ASP A 31 11.59 12.15 -13.65
N LEU A 32 11.27 10.85 -13.72
CA LEU A 32 10.75 10.10 -12.57
C LEU A 32 11.83 9.93 -11.50
N TYR A 33 13.08 9.72 -11.91
CA TYR A 33 14.21 9.57 -10.98
C TYR A 33 14.44 10.81 -10.11
N LEU A 34 14.29 12.02 -10.67
CA LEU A 34 14.45 13.26 -9.91
C LEU A 34 13.44 13.40 -8.77
N ILE A 35 12.24 12.82 -8.91
CA ILE A 35 11.16 12.91 -7.93
C ILE A 35 11.18 11.70 -6.99
N LEU A 36 11.36 10.50 -7.55
CA LEU A 36 11.23 9.24 -6.82
C LEU A 36 12.53 8.81 -6.12
N GLY A 37 13.67 9.40 -6.47
CA GLY A 37 14.99 9.02 -5.94
C GLY A 37 15.07 9.07 -4.41
N ILE A 38 14.43 10.06 -3.76
CA ILE A 38 14.40 10.13 -2.30
C ILE A 38 13.56 9.01 -1.65
N PHE A 39 12.63 8.40 -2.39
CA PHE A 39 11.79 7.31 -1.90
C PHE A 39 12.43 5.93 -2.08
N VAL A 40 13.45 5.81 -2.92
CA VAL A 40 14.15 4.54 -3.18
C VAL A 40 14.74 3.93 -1.88
N PRO A 41 15.45 4.69 -1.01
CA PRO A 41 15.90 4.18 0.29
C PRO A 41 14.75 3.83 1.26
N LEU A 42 13.62 4.55 1.18
CA LEU A 42 12.43 4.28 1.99
C LEU A 42 11.73 2.96 1.58
N ILE A 43 11.88 2.53 0.33
CA ILE A 43 11.40 1.23 -0.14
C ILE A 43 12.25 0.10 0.45
N VAL A 44 13.58 0.23 0.44
CA VAL A 44 14.51 -0.77 1.01
C VAL A 44 14.28 -0.99 2.51
N THR A 45 13.95 0.08 3.22
CA THR A 45 13.73 0.08 4.68
C THR A 45 12.28 -0.17 5.07
N ASN A 46 11.42 -0.54 4.12
CA ASN A 46 10.02 -0.82 4.41
C ASN A 46 9.87 -2.07 5.31
N CYS A 47 9.36 -1.86 6.52
CA CYS A 47 9.19 -2.91 7.51
C CYS A 47 8.22 -4.02 7.07
N ALA A 48 7.22 -3.71 6.24
CA ALA A 48 6.25 -4.69 5.77
C ALA A 48 6.89 -5.69 4.80
N ILE A 49 7.75 -5.21 3.90
CA ILE A 49 8.50 -6.06 2.96
C ILE A 49 9.48 -6.97 3.72
N LEU A 50 10.27 -6.39 4.63
CA LEU A 50 11.23 -7.13 5.44
C LEU A 50 10.54 -8.19 6.33
N GLY A 51 9.44 -7.82 6.98
CA GLY A 51 8.69 -8.73 7.85
C GLY A 51 8.10 -9.92 7.10
N ARG A 52 7.60 -9.71 5.87
CA ARG A 52 7.10 -10.83 5.03
C ARG A 52 8.24 -11.70 4.50
N ALA A 53 9.35 -11.10 4.08
CA ALA A 53 10.54 -11.84 3.66
C ALA A 53 11.08 -12.74 4.80
N GLU A 54 11.14 -12.23 6.03
CA GLU A 54 11.58 -13.01 7.17
C GLU A 54 10.54 -14.08 7.57
N ALA A 55 9.27 -13.72 7.70
CA ALA A 55 8.24 -14.61 8.24
C ALA A 55 7.85 -15.74 7.27
N PHE A 56 7.74 -15.44 5.97
CA PHE A 56 7.24 -16.36 4.96
C PHE A 56 8.34 -16.91 4.06
N ALA A 57 9.19 -16.05 3.47
CA ALA A 57 10.18 -16.49 2.50
C ALA A 57 11.29 -17.34 3.13
N SER A 58 11.64 -17.12 4.40
CA SER A 58 12.69 -17.90 5.09
C SER A 58 12.29 -19.35 5.43
N LYS A 59 10.99 -19.69 5.35
CA LYS A 59 10.44 -20.98 5.80
C LYS A 59 9.72 -21.77 4.70
N ASN A 60 9.50 -21.18 3.53
CA ASN A 60 8.71 -21.78 2.43
C ASN A 60 9.54 -21.99 1.16
N SER A 61 9.03 -22.83 0.25
CA SER A 61 9.64 -23.05 -1.06
C SER A 61 9.54 -21.81 -1.95
N TRP A 62 10.49 -21.66 -2.88
CA TRP A 62 10.63 -20.48 -3.75
C TRP A 62 9.31 -20.10 -4.47
N GLY A 63 8.56 -21.08 -4.98
CA GLY A 63 7.33 -20.82 -5.75
C GLY A 63 6.20 -20.25 -4.90
N LYS A 64 6.03 -20.75 -3.67
CA LYS A 64 5.03 -20.21 -2.73
C LYS A 64 5.45 -18.81 -2.26
N SER A 65 6.73 -18.59 -2.01
CA SER A 65 7.27 -17.29 -1.61
C SER A 65 7.16 -16.23 -2.70
N ALA A 66 7.32 -16.61 -3.98
CA ALA A 66 7.12 -15.70 -5.11
C ALA A 66 5.66 -15.25 -5.24
N LEU A 67 4.71 -16.18 -5.08
CA LEU A 67 3.28 -15.84 -5.07
C LEU A 67 2.92 -14.93 -3.88
N ASP A 68 3.50 -15.18 -2.71
CA ASP A 68 3.31 -14.33 -1.52
C ASP A 68 3.79 -12.89 -1.76
N GLY A 69 4.99 -12.75 -2.34
CA GLY A 69 5.55 -11.44 -2.70
C GLY A 69 4.69 -10.70 -3.72
N LEU A 70 4.19 -11.39 -4.75
CA LEU A 70 3.32 -10.80 -5.76
C LEU A 70 2.00 -10.32 -5.15
N MET A 71 1.36 -11.14 -4.32
CA MET A 71 0.10 -10.77 -3.66
C MET A 71 0.28 -9.64 -2.66
N MET A 72 1.38 -9.62 -1.92
CA MET A 72 1.71 -8.53 -1.01
C MET A 72 1.94 -7.21 -1.76
N GLY A 73 2.67 -7.25 -2.88
CA GLY A 73 2.90 -6.09 -3.74
C GLY A 73 1.60 -5.53 -4.31
N LEU A 74 0.76 -6.40 -4.90
CA LEU A 74 -0.54 -6.01 -5.44
C LEU A 74 -1.47 -5.44 -4.36
N GLY A 75 -1.51 -6.05 -3.18
CA GLY A 75 -2.31 -5.54 -2.06
C GLY A 75 -1.82 -4.17 -1.57
N PHE A 76 -0.51 -3.98 -1.43
CA PHE A 76 0.07 -2.71 -1.04
C PHE A 76 -0.21 -1.61 -2.08
N SER A 77 -0.01 -1.90 -3.36
CA SER A 77 -0.34 -0.98 -4.47
C SER A 77 -1.83 -0.64 -4.49
N ALA A 78 -2.73 -1.60 -4.29
CA ALA A 78 -4.17 -1.35 -4.27
C ALA A 78 -4.59 -0.43 -3.12
N VAL A 79 -4.02 -0.62 -1.92
CA VAL A 79 -4.28 0.24 -0.76
C VAL A 79 -3.75 1.66 -1.01
N LEU A 80 -2.53 1.80 -1.54
CA LEU A 80 -1.96 3.12 -1.86
C LEU A 80 -2.74 3.83 -2.97
N PHE A 81 -3.17 3.10 -3.99
CA PHE A 81 -4.00 3.63 -5.07
C PHE A 81 -5.34 4.15 -4.55
N LEU A 82 -6.03 3.35 -3.73
CA LEU A 82 -7.29 3.75 -3.12
C LEU A 82 -7.10 4.97 -2.19
N LEU A 83 -6.08 4.95 -1.32
CA LEU A 83 -5.77 6.07 -0.43
C LEU A 83 -5.41 7.34 -1.22
N GLY A 84 -4.64 7.20 -2.31
CA GLY A 84 -4.28 8.29 -3.22
C GLY A 84 -5.51 8.90 -3.88
N SER A 85 -6.37 8.06 -4.47
CA SER A 85 -7.61 8.53 -5.14
C SER A 85 -8.54 9.27 -4.18
N VAL A 86 -8.74 8.76 -2.96
CA VAL A 86 -9.56 9.42 -1.94
C VAL A 86 -8.95 10.76 -1.53
N ARG A 87 -7.62 10.84 -1.39
CA ARG A 87 -6.92 12.09 -1.04
C ARG A 87 -7.00 13.13 -2.14
N GLU A 88 -6.95 12.72 -3.41
CA GLU A 88 -7.06 13.61 -4.55
C GLU A 88 -8.48 14.20 -4.67
N ILE A 89 -9.51 13.34 -4.52
CA ILE A 89 -10.92 13.75 -4.51
C ILE A 89 -11.20 14.75 -3.39
N ILE A 90 -10.74 14.48 -2.17
CA ILE A 90 -11.00 15.34 -1.00
C ILE A 90 -10.14 16.61 -1.03
N GLY A 91 -8.91 16.53 -1.53
CA GLY A 91 -7.96 17.64 -1.54
C GLY A 91 -8.22 18.65 -2.66
N ASN A 92 -8.32 18.18 -3.91
CA ASN A 92 -8.37 19.02 -5.11
C ASN A 92 -9.69 18.93 -5.89
N GLY A 93 -10.56 17.95 -5.60
CA GLY A 93 -11.82 17.78 -6.34
C GLY A 93 -11.64 17.27 -7.78
N THR A 94 -10.46 16.78 -8.12
CA THR A 94 -10.08 16.23 -9.44
C THR A 94 -9.78 14.74 -9.33
N LEU A 95 -9.89 14.02 -10.45
CA LEU A 95 -9.45 12.64 -10.60
C LEU A 95 -8.40 12.57 -11.72
N PHE A 96 -7.19 12.12 -11.39
CA PHE A 96 -6.03 11.99 -12.30
C PHE A 96 -5.44 13.31 -12.84
N ASP A 97 -5.35 14.34 -12.00
CA ASP A 97 -4.59 15.54 -12.34
C ASP A 97 -3.09 15.20 -12.46
N GLN A 98 -2.40 15.75 -13.47
CA GLN A 98 -0.98 15.48 -13.78
C GLN A 98 -0.60 14.02 -14.10
N SER A 99 -1.54 13.15 -14.50
CA SER A 99 -1.20 11.79 -15.00
C SER A 99 -0.34 11.79 -16.29
N SER A 100 -0.25 12.93 -16.97
CA SER A 100 0.65 13.17 -18.10
C SER A 100 2.14 13.01 -17.74
N LEU A 101 2.52 13.21 -16.48
CA LEU A 101 3.89 13.02 -16.00
C LEU A 101 4.29 11.52 -15.89
N LEU A 102 3.30 10.63 -15.74
CA LEU A 102 3.50 9.17 -15.62
C LEU A 102 3.22 8.42 -16.93
N LEU A 103 2.32 8.91 -17.78
CA LEU A 103 1.83 8.22 -18.98
C LEU A 103 2.13 8.96 -20.30
N GLY A 104 2.82 10.10 -20.26
CA GLY A 104 3.08 10.93 -21.44
C GLY A 104 1.78 11.39 -22.10
N SER A 105 1.77 11.44 -23.44
CA SER A 105 0.62 11.90 -24.24
C SER A 105 -0.66 11.06 -24.09
N MET A 106 -0.61 9.90 -23.42
CA MET A 106 -1.79 9.07 -23.14
C MET A 106 -2.49 9.44 -21.81
N GLY A 107 -1.90 10.31 -20.98
CA GLY A 107 -2.47 10.75 -19.70
C GLY A 107 -3.47 11.90 -19.81
N GLU A 108 -3.44 12.71 -20.88
CA GLU A 108 -4.37 13.84 -21.04
C GLU A 108 -5.83 13.40 -21.15
N SER A 109 -6.10 12.20 -21.68
CA SER A 109 -7.46 11.69 -21.90
C SER A 109 -8.14 11.15 -20.63
N LEU A 110 -7.42 11.03 -19.51
CA LEU A 110 -7.95 10.49 -18.25
C LEU A 110 -8.14 11.57 -17.18
N SER A 111 -8.02 12.86 -17.53
CA SER A 111 -8.28 13.95 -16.57
C SER A 111 -9.79 14.19 -16.47
N VAL A 112 -10.39 13.79 -15.35
CA VAL A 112 -11.81 14.05 -15.04
C VAL A 112 -11.86 15.18 -14.01
N THR A 113 -12.08 16.40 -14.49
CA THR A 113 -12.29 17.59 -13.67
C THR A 113 -13.75 17.63 -13.22
N LEU A 114 -14.00 17.46 -11.92
CA LEU A 114 -15.37 17.38 -11.37
C LEU A 114 -15.84 18.70 -10.72
N PHE A 115 -14.94 19.57 -10.24
CA PHE A 115 -15.32 20.85 -9.63
C PHE A 115 -14.30 21.99 -9.88
N ASP A 116 -14.74 23.04 -10.59
CA ASP A 116 -14.07 24.34 -10.62
C ASP A 116 -14.31 25.06 -9.29
N ASN A 117 -13.24 25.48 -8.60
CA ASN A 117 -13.24 26.24 -7.34
C ASN A 117 -13.54 25.45 -6.05
N TYR A 118 -12.64 24.55 -5.67
CA TYR A 118 -12.47 24.18 -4.26
C TYR A 118 -11.17 24.77 -3.71
N GLN A 119 -11.25 25.57 -2.64
CA GLN A 119 -10.07 25.98 -1.90
C GLN A 119 -9.56 24.74 -1.17
N GLY A 120 -8.58 24.07 -1.80
CA GLY A 120 -8.14 22.74 -1.41
C GLY A 120 -7.93 22.62 0.09
N THR A 121 -8.47 21.55 0.67
CA THR A 121 -8.28 21.31 2.11
C THR A 121 -6.82 20.90 2.32
N LEU A 122 -5.95 21.87 2.63
CA LEU A 122 -4.52 21.66 2.92
C LEU A 122 -4.30 20.46 3.87
N LEU A 123 -5.20 20.28 4.84
CA LEU A 123 -5.16 19.19 5.80
C LEU A 123 -5.24 17.77 5.16
N ALA A 124 -5.93 17.63 4.03
CA ALA A 124 -6.09 16.34 3.34
C ALA A 124 -4.85 15.93 2.53
N VAL A 125 -4.06 16.92 2.08
CA VAL A 125 -2.85 16.70 1.28
C VAL A 125 -1.62 16.45 2.18
N LEU A 126 -1.59 17.03 3.38
CA LEU A 126 -0.50 16.84 4.34
C LEU A 126 -0.47 15.41 4.96
N PRO A 127 0.68 14.95 5.53
CA PRO A 127 0.79 13.65 6.22
C PRO A 127 -0.35 13.27 7.18
N PRO A 128 -0.91 14.17 8.02
CA PRO A 128 -2.11 13.89 8.84
C PRO A 128 -3.32 13.38 8.05
N GLY A 129 -3.57 13.89 6.83
CA GLY A 129 -4.67 13.44 5.98
C GLY A 129 -4.52 11.98 5.56
N ALA A 130 -3.28 11.52 5.31
CA ALA A 130 -3.01 10.13 4.99
C ALA A 130 -3.25 9.19 6.18
N PHE A 131 -2.92 9.61 7.41
CA PHE A 131 -3.19 8.81 8.62
C PHE A 131 -4.68 8.68 8.90
N ILE A 132 -5.45 9.76 8.75
CA ILE A 132 -6.92 9.71 8.92
C ILE A 132 -7.56 8.83 7.84
N GLY A 133 -7.14 8.99 6.58
CA GLY A 133 -7.63 8.17 5.47
C GLY A 133 -7.35 6.68 5.66
N LEU A 134 -6.12 6.35 6.06
CA LEU A 134 -5.74 4.96 6.37
C LEU A 134 -6.56 4.41 7.55
N GLY A 135 -6.75 5.20 8.61
CA GLY A 135 -7.56 4.83 9.77
C GLY A 135 -9.01 4.52 9.38
N LEU A 136 -9.62 5.32 8.51
CA LEU A 136 -10.97 5.09 8.00
C LEU A 136 -11.06 3.81 7.17
N ILE A 137 -10.08 3.57 6.27
CA ILE A 137 -10.02 2.34 5.46
C ILE A 137 -9.93 1.11 6.35
N VAL A 138 -9.08 1.14 7.37
CA VAL A 138 -8.92 0.04 8.33
C VAL A 138 -10.21 -0.15 9.16
N ALA A 139 -10.85 0.93 9.60
CA ALA A 139 -12.12 0.85 10.33
C ALA A 139 -13.23 0.23 9.48
N LEU A 140 -13.36 0.63 8.21
CA LEU A 140 -14.32 0.05 7.27
C LEU A 140 -14.01 -1.43 7.03
N LYS A 141 -12.74 -1.79 6.84
CA LYS A 141 -12.35 -3.20 6.69
C LYS A 141 -12.70 -4.02 7.93
N ASN A 142 -12.47 -3.49 9.12
CA ASN A 142 -12.83 -4.13 10.39
C ASN A 142 -14.35 -4.35 10.50
N LEU A 143 -15.17 -3.37 10.10
CA LEU A 143 -16.64 -3.52 10.10
C LEU A 143 -17.12 -4.61 9.14
N ILE A 144 -16.50 -4.72 7.96
CA ILE A 144 -16.82 -5.77 6.98
C ILE A 144 -16.38 -7.14 7.50
N ASP A 145 -15.20 -7.22 8.12
CA ASP A 145 -14.68 -8.47 8.67
C ASP A 145 -15.57 -8.99 9.81
N LEU A 146 -16.01 -8.10 10.71
CA LEU A 146 -16.97 -8.43 11.76
C LEU A 146 -18.30 -8.96 11.22
N LYS A 147 -18.81 -8.39 10.11
CA LYS A 147 -20.02 -8.91 9.45
C LYS A 147 -19.81 -10.28 8.82
N THR A 148 -18.62 -10.52 8.26
CA THR A 148 -18.27 -11.80 7.63
C THR A 148 -18.13 -12.89 8.69
N ILE A 149 -17.42 -12.61 9.80
CA ILE A 149 -17.26 -13.51 10.95
C ILE A 149 -18.62 -13.82 11.60
N LYS A 150 -19.48 -12.81 11.77
CA LYS A 150 -20.82 -12.99 12.35
C LYS A 150 -21.74 -13.87 11.49
N THR A 151 -21.55 -13.85 10.17
CA THR A 151 -22.34 -14.69 9.24
C THR A 151 -21.90 -16.15 9.29
N THR A 152 -20.60 -16.42 9.47
CA THR A 152 -20.06 -17.79 9.60
C THR A 152 -20.39 -18.46 10.95
N MET A 153 -20.78 -17.70 11.98
CA MET A 153 -21.17 -18.23 13.30
C MET A 153 -22.68 -18.50 13.46
N VAL A 154 -23.50 -18.20 12.44
CA VAL A 154 -24.93 -18.53 12.44
C VAL A 154 -25.11 -19.84 11.66
N ASP A 155 -24.72 -20.95 12.29
CA ASP A 155 -25.11 -22.30 11.89
C ASP A 155 -26.46 -22.64 12.57
N PRO A 156 -27.46 -23.25 11.89
CA PRO A 156 -28.89 -23.17 12.24
C PRO A 156 -29.36 -23.88 13.52
N HIS A 157 -28.48 -24.43 14.35
CA HIS A 157 -28.86 -25.41 15.39
C HIS A 157 -28.74 -24.97 16.86
N ASN A 158 -28.32 -23.75 17.21
CA ASN A 158 -28.32 -23.36 18.62
C ASN A 158 -28.50 -21.85 18.85
N ASN A 159 -29.70 -21.48 19.29
CA ASN A 159 -30.08 -20.15 19.73
C ASN A 159 -29.44 -19.79 21.08
N LYS A 160 -28.16 -19.41 21.09
CA LYS A 160 -27.59 -18.55 22.14
C LYS A 160 -26.56 -17.60 21.54
N ALA A 161 -26.82 -16.30 21.70
CA ALA A 161 -25.85 -15.24 21.42
C ALA A 161 -24.65 -15.40 22.36
N VAL A 162 -23.49 -15.76 21.82
CA VAL A 162 -22.23 -15.67 22.56
C VAL A 162 -21.80 -14.22 22.51
N ALA A 163 -22.13 -13.48 23.58
CA ALA A 163 -21.50 -12.21 23.89
C ALA A 163 -20.03 -12.47 24.22
N THR A 164 -19.13 -12.28 23.25
CA THR A 164 -17.69 -12.29 23.54
C THR A 164 -17.26 -10.88 23.88
N THR A 165 -17.11 -10.67 25.18
CA THR A 165 -16.33 -9.62 25.83
C THR A 165 -15.02 -9.40 25.09
N ILE A 166 -14.88 -8.20 24.51
CA ILE A 166 -13.60 -7.61 24.16
C ILE A 166 -12.84 -7.44 25.48
N ASN A 167 -11.78 -8.22 25.68
CA ASN A 167 -10.78 -7.91 26.69
C ASN A 167 -9.49 -7.56 25.97
N ILE A 168 -9.00 -6.38 26.32
CA ILE A 168 -7.82 -5.66 25.84
C ILE A 168 -6.58 -6.55 25.80
#